data_AF-A0A453AYK6-F1
#
_entry.id   AF-A0A453AYK6-F1
#
_cell.length_a   1.000
_cell.length_b   1.000
_cell.length_c   1.000
_cell.angle_alpha   90.00
_cell.angle_beta   90.00
_cell.angle_gamma   90.00
#
_symmetry.space_group_name_H-M   'P 1'
#
loop_
_entity.id
_entity.type
_entity.pdbx_description
1 polymer ?
#
loop_
_entity_poly.entity_id
_entity_poly.type
_entity_poly.pdbx_seq_one_letter_code
_entity_poly.pdbx_strand_id
1 'polypeptide(L)'
;MATRIQFENNCEVGVFSKLTNAYCLVAIGGSENFYSTFESELADVIPVVKTSIGGTRIIGRLCVGNKNGLLLPHTTTDQGTLFQYFNVQSTV
;
A
#
# COMPACT_ATOMS: atom_id res chain seq x y z
N MET A 1 3.19 19.10 0.27
CA MET A 1 2.32 19.38 -0.89
C MET A 1 1.07 18.52 -0.76
N ALA A 2 -0.12 19.02 -1.12
CA ALA A 2 -1.35 18.23 -1.05
C ALA A 2 -1.84 17.95 -2.48
N THR A 3 -1.68 16.71 -2.93
CA THR A 3 -2.12 16.25 -4.25
C THR A 3 -3.52 15.66 -4.17
N ARG A 4 -4.39 16.04 -5.11
CA ARG A 4 -5.75 15.50 -5.20
C ARG A 4 -5.75 14.34 -6.17
N ILE A 5 -6.18 13.18 -5.71
CA ILE A 5 -6.19 11.96 -6.51
C ILE A 5 -7.53 11.26 -6.27
N GLN A 6 -8.00 10.53 -7.27
CA GLN A 6 -9.22 9.74 -7.19
C GLN A 6 -8.92 8.31 -7.65
N PHE A 7 -9.51 7.33 -6.98
CA PHE A 7 -9.40 5.92 -7.32
C PHE A 7 -10.74 5.43 -7.87
N GLU A 8 -10.82 5.09 -9.16
CA GLU A 8 -12.06 4.60 -9.79
C GLU A 8 -13.30 5.48 -9.50
N ASN A 9 -13.19 6.81 -9.64
CA ASN A 9 -14.22 7.80 -9.28
C ASN A 9 -14.58 7.87 -7.78
N ASN A 10 -13.80 7.25 -6.90
CA ASN A 10 -13.94 7.36 -5.45
C ASN A 10 -12.92 8.37 -4.88
N CYS A 11 -13.40 9.23 -3.98
CA CYS A 11 -12.60 10.21 -3.24
C CYS A 11 -11.94 9.62 -1.98
N GLU A 12 -12.28 8.39 -1.58
CA GLU A 12 -11.76 7.72 -0.38
C GLU A 12 -10.39 7.06 -0.61
N VAL A 13 -9.39 7.88 -0.94
CA VAL A 13 -8.02 7.42 -1.24
C VAL A 13 -7.42 6.55 -0.13
N GLY A 14 -7.66 6.92 1.13
CA GLY A 14 -7.12 6.21 2.31
C GLY A 14 -7.71 4.82 2.54
N VAL A 15 -8.73 4.41 1.79
CA VAL A 15 -9.23 3.03 1.80
C VAL A 15 -8.35 2.12 0.94
N PHE A 16 -7.81 2.68 -0.14
CA PHE A 16 -7.05 1.95 -1.16
C PHE A 16 -5.54 2.13 -1.03
N SER A 17 -5.07 3.08 -0.22
CA SER A 17 -3.64 3.24 0.06
C SER A 17 -3.36 3.40 1.55
N LYS A 18 -2.15 3.01 1.95
CA LYS A 18 -1.63 3.22 3.29
C LYS A 18 -0.27 3.90 3.19
N LEU A 19 -0.20 5.15 3.64
CA LEU A 19 1.04 5.91 3.67
C LEU A 19 1.61 5.90 5.09
N THR A 20 2.86 5.50 5.22
CA THR A 20 3.64 5.58 6.47
C THR A 20 4.94 6.32 6.21
N ASN A 21 5.71 6.59 7.28
CA ASN A 21 7.00 7.29 7.17
C ASN A 21 8.10 6.47 6.47
N ALA A 22 7.93 5.15 6.33
CA ALA A 22 8.95 4.26 5.76
C ALA A 22 8.50 3.54 4.49
N TYR A 23 7.20 3.35 4.29
CA TYR A 23 6.67 2.64 3.12
C TYR A 23 5.27 3.14 2.79
N CYS A 24 4.92 3.04 1.50
CA CYS A 24 3.57 3.27 1.01
C CYS A 24 3.02 1.97 0.44
N LEU A 25 1.80 1.60 0.82
CA LEU A 25 1.08 0.48 0.24
C LEU A 25 -0.02 1.01 -0.66
N VAL A 26 -0.16 0.41 -1.84
CA VAL A 26 -1.19 0.75 -2.82
C VAL A 26 -1.93 -0.52 -3.23
N ALA A 27 -3.26 -0.44 -3.30
CA ALA A 27 -4.11 -1.54 -3.73
C ALA A 27 -3.79 -1.96 -5.17
N ILE A 28 -3.73 -3.27 -5.40
CA ILE A 28 -3.70 -3.84 -6.76
C ILE A 28 -5.10 -3.71 -7.38
N GLY A 29 -5.15 -3.31 -8.66
CA GLY A 29 -6.40 -3.23 -9.43
C GLY A 29 -7.05 -1.85 -9.45
N GLY A 30 -6.27 -0.78 -9.39
CA GLY A 30 -6.70 0.58 -9.75
C GLY A 30 -6.18 1.03 -11.10
N SER A 31 -6.59 2.22 -11.52
CA SER A 31 -5.97 2.89 -12.68
C SER A 31 -4.49 3.16 -12.39
N GLU A 32 -3.63 2.95 -13.39
CA GLU A 32 -2.20 3.21 -13.27
C GLU A 32 -1.90 4.66 -12.86
N ASN A 33 -2.78 5.60 -13.24
CA ASN A 33 -2.75 7.00 -12.82
C ASN A 33 -2.62 7.18 -11.30
N PHE A 34 -3.27 6.33 -10.51
CA PHE A 34 -3.19 6.38 -9.05
C PHE A 34 -1.76 6.06 -8.59
N TYR A 35 -1.21 4.94 -9.06
CA TYR A 35 0.14 4.52 -8.70
C TYR A 35 1.21 5.49 -9.22
N SER A 36 1.11 5.95 -10.47
CA SER A 36 2.07 6.89 -11.05
C SER A 36 2.14 8.21 -10.30
N THR A 37 1.03 8.66 -9.70
CA THR A 37 1.02 9.85 -8.85
C THR A 37 1.74 9.61 -7.51
N PHE A 38 1.57 8.41 -6.91
CA PHE A 38 2.35 8.06 -5.72
C PHE A 38 3.84 7.89 -6.05
N GLU A 39 4.16 7.30 -7.19
CA GLU A 39 5.52 7.12 -7.64
C GLU A 39 6.19 8.48 -7.93
N SER A 40 5.51 9.42 -8.61
CA SER A 40 6.10 10.74 -8.89
C SER A 40 6.40 11.55 -7.62
N GLU A 41 5.55 11.44 -6.60
CA GLU A 41 5.70 12.22 -5.37
C GLU A 41 6.58 11.53 -4.33
N LEU A 42 6.60 10.18 -4.29
CA LEU A 42 7.20 9.42 -3.19
C LEU A 42 8.34 8.49 -3.60
N ALA A 43 8.57 8.20 -4.90
CA ALA A 43 9.60 7.24 -5.31
C ALA A 43 11.02 7.59 -4.83
N ASP A 44 11.29 8.89 -4.62
CA ASP A 44 12.61 9.36 -4.17
C ASP A 44 12.84 9.16 -2.65
N VAL A 45 11.77 8.97 -1.87
CA VAL A 45 11.84 8.95 -0.38
C VAL A 45 11.36 7.64 0.23
N ILE A 46 10.23 7.10 -0.24
CA ILE A 46 9.67 5.86 0.31
C ILE A 46 9.25 4.88 -0.80
N PRO A 47 9.53 3.58 -0.63
CA PRO A 47 9.09 2.57 -1.58
C PRO A 47 7.55 2.47 -1.60
N VAL A 48 7.00 2.45 -2.81
CA VAL A 48 5.56 2.24 -3.06
C VAL A 48 5.35 0.78 -3.48
N VAL A 49 4.67 0.01 -2.63
CA VAL A 49 4.43 -1.42 -2.85
C VAL A 49 2.97 -1.65 -3.26
N LYS A 50 2.78 -2.25 -4.43
CA LYS A 50 1.46 -2.70 -4.88
C LYS A 50 1.13 -4.03 -4.21
N THR A 51 0.03 -4.10 -3.47
CA THR A 51 -0.40 -5.32 -2.81
C THR A 51 -1.92 -5.45 -2.69
N SER A 52 -2.39 -6.67 -2.47
CA SER A 52 -3.78 -6.96 -2.11
C SER A 52 -3.78 -7.81 -0.84
N ILE A 53 -4.77 -7.60 0.01
CA ILE A 53 -4.85 -8.25 1.33
C ILE A 53 -6.13 -9.07 1.37
N GLY A 54 -5.98 -10.39 1.50
CA GLY A 54 -7.10 -11.34 1.46
C GLY A 54 -7.91 -11.27 0.16
N GLY A 55 -7.26 -10.99 -0.98
CA GLY A 55 -7.92 -10.84 -2.28
C GLY A 55 -8.74 -9.55 -2.43
N THR A 56 -8.65 -8.62 -1.47
CA THR A 56 -9.38 -7.35 -1.51
C THR A 56 -8.49 -6.17 -1.85
N ARG A 57 -9.11 -5.11 -2.37
CA ARG A 57 -8.46 -3.84 -2.76
C ARG A 57 -8.46 -2.80 -1.62
N ILE A 58 -9.00 -3.12 -0.46
CA ILE A 58 -9.22 -2.17 0.65
C ILE A 58 -8.10 -2.21 1.70
N ILE A 59 -6.85 -2.15 1.23
CA ILE A 59 -5.65 -2.33 2.06
C ILE A 59 -5.49 -1.28 3.16
N GLY A 60 -5.95 -0.04 2.93
CA GLY A 60 -5.80 1.06 3.89
C GLY A 60 -6.64 0.88 5.15
N ARG A 61 -7.77 0.15 5.02
CA ARG A 61 -8.67 -0.20 6.13
C ARG A 61 -8.33 -1.52 6.80
N LEU A 62 -7.85 -2.50 6.04
CA LEU A 62 -7.54 -3.82 6.59
C LEU A 62 -6.23 -3.86 7.36
N CYS A 63 -5.31 -2.96 7.04
CA CYS A 63 -3.99 -2.93 7.66
C CYS A 63 -3.69 -1.65 8.42
N VAL A 64 -2.98 -1.85 9.52
CA VAL A 64 -2.48 -0.77 10.37
C VAL A 64 -1.00 -0.99 10.55
N GLY A 65 -0.20 0.01 10.23
CA GLY A 65 1.24 -0.10 10.34
C GLY A 65 1.88 1.26 10.57
N ASN A 66 3.08 1.20 11.10
CA ASN A 66 3.96 2.33 11.33
C ASN A 66 5.35 1.98 10.78
N LYS A 67 6.34 2.86 10.98
CA LYS A 67 7.71 2.62 10.49
C LYS A 67 8.35 1.34 11.06
N ASN A 68 7.87 0.85 12.21
CA ASN A 68 8.46 -0.28 12.94
C ASN A 68 7.78 -1.61 12.60
N GLY A 69 6.62 -1.60 11.95
CA GLY A 69 5.89 -2.82 11.65
C GLY A 69 4.49 -2.60 11.11
N LEU A 70 3.94 -3.66 10.55
CA LEU A 70 2.64 -3.69 9.91
C LEU A 70 1.81 -4.85 10.43
N LEU A 71 0.59 -4.56 10.86
CA LEU A 71 -0.40 -5.54 11.26
C LEU A 71 -1.30 -5.89 10.08
N LEU A 72 -1.45 -7.19 9.88
CA LEU A 72 -2.24 -7.81 8.81
C LEU A 72 -3.35 -8.66 9.43
N PRO A 73 -4.52 -8.76 8.77
CA PRO A 73 -5.55 -9.69 9.18
C PRO A 73 -5.10 -11.14 8.91
N HIS A 74 -5.65 -12.07 9.70
CA HIS A 74 -5.40 -13.51 9.55
C HIS A 74 -5.87 -14.09 8.20
N THR A 75 -6.68 -13.33 7.45
CA THR A 75 -7.18 -13.70 6.12
C THR A 75 -6.21 -13.30 5.00
N THR A 76 -5.06 -12.71 5.32
CA THR A 76 -4.03 -12.38 4.33
C THR A 76 -3.45 -13.66 3.76
N THR A 77 -3.48 -13.81 2.44
CA THR A 77 -2.88 -14.94 1.75
C THR A 77 -1.36 -14.77 1.68
N ASP A 78 -0.60 -15.85 1.91
CA ASP A 78 0.87 -15.86 1.88
C ASP A 78 1.47 -15.55 0.48
N GLN A 79 0.62 -15.48 -0.55
CA GLN A 79 0.99 -15.14 -1.92
C GLN A 79 1.09 -13.63 -2.20
N GLY A 80 0.75 -12.77 -1.23
CA GLY A 80 0.84 -11.32 -1.41
C GLY A 80 2.29 -10.83 -1.45
N THR A 81 2.59 -9.88 -2.35
CA THR A 81 3.88 -9.15 -2.44
C THR A 81 4.39 -8.61 -1.11
N LEU A 82 3.48 -8.32 -0.19
CA LEU A 82 3.76 -7.78 1.14
C LEU A 82 4.33 -8.83 2.11
N PHE A 83 3.93 -10.10 1.97
CA PHE A 83 4.56 -11.20 2.71
C PHE A 83 6.01 -11.37 2.26
N GLN A 84 6.27 -11.26 0.96
CA GLN A 84 7.62 -11.33 0.40
C GLN A 84 8.49 -10.14 0.83
N TYR A 85 7.96 -8.91 0.85
CA TYR A 85 8.71 -7.72 1.28
C TYR A 85 9.09 -7.77 2.78
N PHE A 86 8.16 -8.15 3.66
CA PHE A 86 8.45 -8.25 5.10
C PHE A 86 9.32 -9.46 5.46
N ASN A 87 9.20 -10.59 4.74
CA ASN A 87 10.07 -11.75 4.96
C ASN A 87 11.52 -11.46 4.49
N VAL A 88 11.69 -10.76 3.37
CA VAL A 88 13.01 -10.32 2.88
C VAL A 88 13.67 -9.30 3.82
N GLN A 89 12.92 -8.36 4.41
CA GLN A 89 13.46 -7.39 5.37
C GLN A 89 13.80 -7.98 6.74
N SER A 90 13.30 -9.19 7.08
CA SER A 90 13.58 -9.87 8.36
C SER A 90 14.82 -10.77 8.33
N THR A 91 15.56 -10.80 7.21
CA THR A 91 16.74 -11.67 7.01
C THR A 91 18.05 -10.88 7.03
N VAL A 92 18.10 -9.75 7.76
CA VAL A 92 19.34 -8.99 8.05
C VAL A 92 19.39 -8.59 9.51
#